data_AF-X1CCE5-F1
#
_entry.id   AF-X1CCE5-F1
#
_cell.length_a   1.000
_cell.length_b   1.000
_cell.length_c   1.000
_cell.angle_alpha   90.00
_cell.angle_beta   90.00
_cell.angle_gamma   90.00
#
_symmetry.space_group_name_H-M   'P 1'
#
loop_
_entity.id
_entity.type
_entity.pdbx_description
1 polymer ?
#
loop_
_entity_poly.entity_id
_entity_poly.type
_entity_poly.pdbx_seq_one_letter_code
_entity_poly.pdbx_strand_id
1 'polypeptide(L)'
;MAASAEELLEALMEFIIQGRTGLPPFPNDSKFGIGGSNLSRKSSSRSTATAGKRSGRMDKVPIPKKKRKVSRYQRVFGKNLKALKRKHPRSSISVLMKKAHRMTRKELN
;
A
#
# COMPACT_ATOMS: atom_id res chain seq x y z
N MET A 1 -23.54 29.24 14.41
CA MET A 1 -22.39 29.54 13.54
C MET A 1 -22.01 28.25 12.85
N ALA A 2 -22.14 28.16 11.52
CA ALA A 2 -21.81 26.94 10.78
C ALA A 2 -20.29 26.88 10.58
N ALA A 3 -19.67 25.74 10.91
CA ALA A 3 -18.25 25.52 10.68
C ALA A 3 -17.94 25.68 9.18
N SER A 4 -16.88 26.42 8.87
CA SER A 4 -16.47 26.64 7.50
C SER A 4 -15.95 25.35 6.88
N ALA A 5 -16.06 25.18 5.56
CA ALA A 5 -15.61 23.97 4.87
C ALA A 5 -14.10 23.68 5.08
N GLU A 6 -13.34 24.70 5.44
CA GLU A 6 -11.90 24.63 5.73
C GLU A 6 -11.64 24.02 7.11
N GLU A 7 -12.42 24.39 8.14
CA GLU A 7 -12.37 23.78 9.48
C GLU A 7 -12.73 22.30 9.44
N LEU A 8 -13.69 21.92 8.58
CA LEU A 8 -14.06 20.52 8.39
C LEU A 8 -12.95 19.71 7.71
N LEU A 9 -12.17 20.32 6.82
CA LEU A 9 -11.05 19.69 6.13
C LEU A 9 -9.84 19.53 7.07
N GLU A 10 -9.57 20.51 7.92
CA GLU A 10 -8.52 20.43 8.94
C GLU A 10 -8.85 19.35 9.99
N ALA A 11 -10.11 19.28 10.47
CA ALA A 11 -10.56 18.23 11.39
C ALA A 11 -10.48 16.82 10.78
N LEU A 12 -10.80 16.67 9.49
CA LEU A 12 -10.66 15.39 8.77
C LEU A 12 -9.19 15.00 8.57
N MET A 13 -8.31 15.97 8.35
CA MET A 13 -6.88 15.72 8.22
C MET A 13 -6.25 15.36 9.58
N GLU A 14 -6.64 16.00 10.68
CA GLU A 14 -6.20 15.60 12.02
C GLU A 14 -6.68 14.20 12.41
N PHE A 15 -7.92 13.82 12.07
CA PHE A 15 -8.45 12.47 12.32
C PHE A 15 -7.67 11.37 11.58
N ILE A 16 -7.21 11.67 10.35
CA ILE A 16 -6.40 10.74 9.55
C ILE A 16 -4.96 10.64 10.09
N ILE A 17 -4.41 11.74 10.65
CA ILE A 17 -3.04 11.79 11.17
C ILE A 17 -2.94 11.17 12.58
N GLN A 18 -3.96 11.31 13.42
CA GLN A 18 -3.98 10.81 14.81
C GLN A 18 -4.18 9.30 14.97
N GLY A 19 -4.25 8.52 13.89
CA GLY A 19 -3.97 7.09 13.97
C GLY A 19 -4.87 6.28 14.91
N ARG A 20 -6.16 6.61 15.03
CA ARG A 20 -7.15 5.62 15.50
C ARG A 20 -7.48 4.66 14.37
N THR A 21 -6.52 3.81 14.01
CA THR A 21 -6.82 2.58 13.29
C THR A 21 -7.60 1.68 14.24
N GLY A 22 -8.91 1.89 14.35
CA GLY A 22 -9.87 0.94 14.92
C GLY A 22 -10.05 -0.29 14.02
N LEU A 23 -8.97 -0.72 13.36
CA LEU A 23 -8.95 -1.97 12.62
C LEU A 23 -8.56 -3.04 13.63
N PRO A 24 -9.44 -4.02 13.93
CA PRO A 24 -9.07 -5.10 14.82
C PRO A 24 -7.85 -5.82 14.21
N PRO A 25 -6.90 -6.27 15.05
CA PRO A 25 -5.75 -7.02 14.59
C PRO A 25 -6.23 -8.23 13.78
N PHE A 26 -5.64 -8.44 12.60
CA PHE A 26 -5.95 -9.62 11.81
C PHE A 26 -5.46 -10.86 12.57
N PRO A 27 -6.26 -11.93 12.66
CA PRO A 27 -5.96 -13.10 13.50
C PRO A 27 -4.71 -13.91 13.07
N ASN A 28 -3.89 -13.44 12.13
CA ASN A 28 -2.70 -14.13 11.64
C ASN A 28 -1.52 -13.19 11.34
N ASP A 29 -1.45 -12.01 11.95
CA ASP A 29 -0.25 -11.17 11.87
C ASP A 29 0.89 -11.81 12.67
N SER A 30 1.82 -12.45 11.96
CA SER A 30 3.05 -13.07 12.49
C SER A 30 4.03 -12.10 13.16
N LYS A 31 3.63 -10.84 13.40
CA LYS A 31 4.42 -9.84 14.13
C LYS A 31 4.17 -9.82 15.64
N PHE A 32 3.18 -10.57 16.14
CA PHE A 32 2.92 -10.71 17.57
C PHE A 32 2.57 -12.16 17.97
N GLY A 33 3.34 -13.12 17.45
CA GLY A 33 3.31 -14.50 17.96
C GLY A 33 4.27 -14.67 19.13
N ILE A 34 3.95 -15.64 20.01
CA ILE A 34 4.68 -16.14 21.20
C ILE A 34 4.07 -15.56 22.51
N GLY A 35 3.15 -16.23 23.21
CA GLY A 35 2.80 -17.65 23.18
C GLY A 35 3.86 -18.50 23.89
N GLY A 36 3.73 -18.64 25.21
CA GLY A 36 4.23 -19.79 25.99
C GLY A 36 5.75 -20.00 26.04
N SER A 37 6.41 -19.41 27.04
CA SER A 37 7.78 -19.77 27.43
C SER A 37 7.83 -21.15 28.09
N ASN A 38 7.92 -22.22 27.30
CA ASN A 38 8.48 -23.49 27.78
C ASN A 38 9.97 -23.51 27.44
N LEU A 39 10.75 -22.91 28.34
CA LEU A 39 12.22 -22.94 28.33
C LEU A 39 12.67 -24.37 28.69
N SER A 40 12.71 -25.25 27.69
CA SER A 40 13.26 -26.59 27.83
C SER A 40 14.22 -26.88 26.68
N ARG A 41 15.50 -26.79 27.04
CA ARG A 41 16.55 -27.76 26.67
C ARG A 41 17.06 -27.75 25.22
N LYS A 42 18.31 -27.28 25.13
CA LYS A 42 19.52 -28.10 24.86
C LYS A 42 20.17 -27.94 23.48
N SER A 43 21.45 -27.56 23.60
CA SER A 43 22.60 -27.87 22.75
C SER A 43 22.54 -27.50 21.27
N SER A 44 23.38 -26.51 20.94
CA SER A 44 24.11 -26.41 19.68
C SER A 44 24.72 -27.75 19.28
N SER A 45 24.02 -28.48 18.40
CA SER A 45 24.63 -29.53 17.61
C SER A 45 24.45 -29.22 16.13
N ARG A 46 25.63 -29.09 15.53
CA ARG A 46 26.01 -28.94 14.15
C ARG A 46 25.26 -29.93 13.23
N SER A 47 24.93 -29.43 12.03
CA SER A 47 24.65 -30.14 10.79
C SER A 47 23.56 -31.22 10.76
N THR A 48 22.53 -30.98 9.95
CA THR A 48 22.11 -31.96 8.93
C THR A 48 21.46 -31.20 7.77
N ALA A 49 22.05 -31.32 6.59
CA ALA A 49 21.34 -31.13 5.34
C ALA A 49 20.09 -32.02 5.36
N THR A 50 18.91 -31.41 5.35
CA THR A 50 17.67 -32.13 5.05
C THR A 50 16.95 -31.40 3.93
N ALA A 51 17.00 -32.06 2.79
CA ALA A 51 16.08 -31.93 1.67
C ALA A 51 14.65 -31.66 2.15
N GLY A 52 14.29 -30.37 2.24
CA GLY A 52 12.95 -29.94 2.54
C GLY A 52 12.13 -29.82 1.26
N LYS A 53 11.45 -30.91 0.88
CA LYS A 53 10.22 -30.96 0.06
C LYS A 53 10.15 -29.97 -1.12
N ARG A 54 10.75 -30.36 -2.25
CA ARG A 54 10.27 -29.92 -3.58
C ARG A 54 9.02 -30.68 -4.02
N SER A 55 8.09 -30.97 -3.09
CA SER A 55 6.82 -31.61 -3.44
C SER A 55 5.82 -30.52 -3.81
N GLY A 56 5.64 -30.29 -5.12
CA GLY A 56 4.49 -29.56 -5.62
C GLY A 56 4.76 -28.20 -6.27
N ARG A 57 5.96 -27.95 -6.80
CA ARG A 57 6.09 -26.96 -7.89
C ARG A 57 5.49 -27.60 -9.16
N MET A 58 4.17 -27.78 -9.15
CA MET A 58 3.46 -27.85 -10.42
C MET A 58 3.71 -26.51 -11.07
N ASP A 59 4.30 -26.52 -12.26
CA ASP A 59 4.38 -25.37 -13.13
C ASP A 59 2.95 -24.96 -13.50
N LYS A 60 2.27 -24.27 -12.57
CA LYS A 60 0.95 -23.71 -12.80
C LYS A 60 1.16 -22.64 -13.86
N VAL A 61 0.81 -22.96 -15.10
CA VAL A 61 0.72 -21.98 -16.18
C VAL A 61 -0.17 -20.85 -15.65
N PRO A 62 0.35 -19.61 -15.50
CA PRO A 62 -0.44 -18.54 -14.92
C PRO A 62 -1.61 -18.22 -15.86
N ILE A 63 -2.83 -18.55 -15.44
CA ILE A 63 -4.04 -18.19 -16.19
C ILE A 63 -4.12 -16.65 -16.24
N PRO A 64 -4.12 -16.03 -17.43
CA PRO A 64 -4.12 -14.59 -17.54
C PRO A 64 -5.43 -14.01 -17.02
N LYS A 65 -5.35 -13.20 -15.97
CA LYS A 65 -6.52 -12.49 -15.42
C LYS A 65 -6.94 -11.37 -16.38
N LYS A 66 -8.24 -11.30 -16.68
CA LYS A 66 -8.82 -10.21 -17.48
C LYS A 66 -8.57 -8.86 -16.79
N LYS A 67 -7.85 -7.96 -17.46
CA LYS A 67 -7.58 -6.61 -16.94
C LYS A 67 -8.84 -5.74 -17.05
N ARG A 68 -9.10 -4.92 -16.03
CA ARG A 68 -10.22 -3.95 -16.05
C ARG A 68 -9.92 -2.82 -17.05
N LYS A 69 -10.96 -2.31 -17.71
CA LYS A 69 -10.85 -1.13 -18.57
C LYS A 69 -10.65 0.11 -17.69
N VAL A 70 -9.57 0.84 -17.92
CA VAL A 70 -9.31 2.11 -17.22
C VAL A 70 -10.22 3.23 -17.75
N SER A 71 -10.74 4.06 -16.84
CA SER A 71 -11.62 5.19 -17.15
C SER A 71 -10.89 6.31 -17.89
N ARG A 72 -11.64 7.25 -18.49
CA ARG A 72 -11.06 8.42 -19.17
C ARG A 72 -10.19 9.26 -18.22
N TYR A 73 -10.69 9.52 -17.00
CA TYR A 73 -9.97 10.26 -15.97
C TYR A 73 -8.59 9.66 -15.68
N GLN A 74 -8.53 8.34 -15.44
CA GLN A 74 -7.29 7.65 -15.10
C GLN A 74 -6.24 7.71 -16.22
N ARG A 75 -6.68 7.68 -17.49
CA ARG A 75 -5.78 7.81 -18.65
C ARG A 75 -5.14 9.19 -18.71
N VAL A 76 -5.95 10.25 -18.55
CA VAL A 76 -5.48 11.64 -18.58
C VAL A 76 -4.57 11.93 -17.39
N PHE A 77 -4.97 11.49 -16.19
CA PHE A 77 -4.16 11.59 -14.98
C PHE A 77 -2.76 11.00 -15.15
N GLY A 78 -2.66 9.79 -15.72
CA GLY A 78 -1.38 9.13 -15.96
C GLY A 78 -0.44 9.93 -16.89
N LYS A 79 -1.00 10.59 -17.92
CA LYS A 79 -0.23 11.46 -18.83
C LYS A 79 0.30 12.69 -18.10
N ASN A 80 -0.56 13.36 -17.35
CA ASN A 80 -0.22 14.58 -16.59
C ASN A 80 0.83 14.30 -15.51
N LEU A 81 0.68 13.19 -14.77
CA LEU A 81 1.66 12.79 -13.77
C LEU A 81 3.01 12.41 -14.40
N LYS A 82 3.02 11.68 -15.53
CA LYS A 82 4.26 11.33 -16.24
C LYS A 82 5.00 12.59 -16.71
N ALA A 83 4.27 13.58 -17.23
CA ALA A 83 4.86 14.86 -17.64
C ALA A 83 5.44 15.62 -16.44
N LEU A 84 4.72 15.67 -15.31
CA LEU A 84 5.18 16.34 -14.10
C LEU A 84 6.43 15.69 -13.49
N LYS A 85 6.50 14.35 -13.45
CA LYS A 85 7.69 13.64 -12.98
C LYS A 85 8.92 13.91 -13.84
N ARG A 86 8.74 14.04 -15.17
CA ARG A 86 9.82 14.39 -16.09
C ARG A 86 10.31 15.83 -15.89
N LYS A 87 9.38 16.77 -15.71
CA LYS A 87 9.71 18.19 -15.52
C LYS A 87 10.30 18.49 -14.13
N HIS A 88 9.87 17.75 -13.11
CA HIS A 88 10.21 18.02 -11.72
C HIS A 88 10.74 16.76 -11.02
N PRO A 89 11.95 16.30 -11.36
CA PRO A 89 12.50 15.05 -10.82
C PRO A 89 12.86 15.13 -9.33
N ARG A 90 13.17 16.32 -8.81
CA ARG A 90 13.54 16.54 -7.40
C ARG A 90 12.36 16.80 -6.48
N SER A 91 11.17 17.05 -7.04
CA SER A 91 9.98 17.36 -6.24
C SER A 91 9.38 16.09 -5.66
N SER A 92 8.80 16.20 -4.47
CA SER A 92 8.15 15.07 -3.83
C SER A 92 6.92 14.59 -4.61
N ILE A 93 6.72 13.27 -4.64
CA ILE A 93 5.62 12.65 -5.38
C ILE A 93 4.26 13.18 -4.92
N SER A 94 4.07 13.40 -3.61
CA SER A 94 2.83 13.93 -3.04
C SER A 94 2.43 15.28 -3.64
N VAL A 95 3.40 16.18 -3.86
CA VAL A 95 3.16 17.48 -4.52
C VAL A 95 2.80 17.29 -5.99
N LEU A 96 3.50 16.40 -6.70
CA LEU A 96 3.19 16.11 -8.10
C LEU A 96 1.81 15.47 -8.27
N MET A 97 1.38 14.62 -7.34
CA MET A 97 0.04 14.02 -7.34
C MET A 97 -1.04 15.09 -7.18
N LYS A 98 -0.91 15.97 -6.17
CA LYS A 98 -1.86 17.09 -5.98
C LYS A 98 -1.95 17.95 -7.24
N LYS A 99 -0.82 18.27 -7.86
CA LYS A 99 -0.77 19.04 -9.11
C LYS A 99 -1.40 18.29 -10.28
N ALA A 100 -1.13 16.99 -10.43
CA ALA A 100 -1.73 16.16 -11.48
C ALA A 100 -3.25 16.08 -11.38
N HIS A 101 -3.82 15.96 -10.18
CA HIS A 101 -5.27 15.97 -9.98
C HIS A 101 -5.90 17.32 -10.33
N ARG A 102 -5.25 18.43 -9.99
CA ARG A 102 -5.74 19.77 -10.37
C ARG A 102 -5.76 19.94 -11.89
N MET A 103 -4.68 19.54 -12.57
CA MET A 103 -4.58 19.58 -14.03
C MET A 103 -5.64 18.70 -14.70
N THR A 104 -5.80 17.47 -14.22
CA THR A 104 -6.76 16.51 -14.81
C THR A 104 -8.21 16.96 -14.63
N ARG A 105 -8.55 17.56 -13.49
CA ARG A 105 -9.88 18.16 -13.29
C ARG A 105 -10.11 19.31 -14.26
N LYS A 106 -9.12 20.18 -14.47
CA LYS A 106 -9.21 21.30 -15.41
C LYS A 106 -9.33 20.85 -16.89
N GLU A 107 -8.82 19.68 -17.23
CA GLU A 107 -8.85 19.16 -18.61
C GLU A 107 -10.15 18.41 -18.94
N LEU A 108 -10.90 17.97 -17.92
CA LEU A 108 -12.11 17.16 -18.07
C LEU A 108 -13.39 17.88 -17.64
N ASN A 109 -13.27 18.93 -16.82
CA ASN A 109 -14.34 19.88 -16.55
C ASN A 109 -14.37 20.94 -17.65
#